data_AF-A0ABD5DTD3-F1
#
_entry.id   AF-A0ABD5DTD3-F1
#
_cell.length_a   1.000
_cell.length_b   1.000
_cell.length_c   1.000
_cell.angle_alpha   90.00
_cell.angle_beta   90.00
_cell.angle_gamma   90.00
#
_symmetry.space_group_name_H-M   'P 1'
#
loop_
_entity.id
_entity.type
_entity.pdbx_description
1 polymer ?
#
loop_
_entity_poly.entity_id
_entity_poly.type
_entity_poly.pdbx_seq_one_letter_code
_entity_poly.pdbx_strand_id
1 'polypeptide(L)'
;MKGRRKVRASPVLQTLLLLFMLLAMFGPLLNLLIWTVAESWYFPHSLPSRWGLKYWYQVFNPYSDVSSSLLTSVLIALLSVGVCLLISVPAGYALSRRKMPLRMLFMLLFLIPQAFPNLTVY
;
A
#
# COMPACT_ATOMS: atom_id res chain seq x y z
N MET A 1 28.10 3.79 34.72
CA MET A 1 27.30 4.53 33.71
C MET A 1 27.87 4.22 32.32
N LYS A 2 27.24 3.30 31.57
CA LYS A 2 27.77 2.75 30.31
C LYS A 2 27.33 3.64 29.14
N GLY A 3 28.24 4.48 28.64
CA GLY A 3 27.96 5.45 27.58
C GLY A 3 27.49 4.77 26.29
N ARG A 4 26.29 5.12 25.82
CA ARG A 4 25.79 4.74 24.50
C ARG A 4 26.72 5.33 23.44
N ARG A 5 27.60 4.50 22.85
CA ARG A 5 28.36 4.85 21.64
C ARG A 5 27.34 5.16 20.53
N LYS A 6 27.16 6.44 20.20
CA LYS A 6 26.50 6.83 18.96
C LYS A 6 27.36 6.34 17.82
N VAL A 7 26.93 5.29 17.14
CA VAL A 7 27.51 4.85 15.87
C VAL A 7 27.25 5.99 14.88
N ARG A 8 28.22 6.89 14.72
CA ARG A 8 28.20 7.85 13.61
C ARG A 8 28.49 7.03 12.35
N ALA A 9 27.45 6.54 11.69
CA ALA A 9 27.59 6.06 10.33
C ALA A 9 28.20 7.19 9.51
N SER A 10 29.20 6.88 8.66
CA SER A 10 29.68 7.88 7.72
C SER A 10 28.50 8.30 6.84
N PRO A 11 28.34 9.61 6.55
CA PRO A 11 27.21 10.07 5.72
C PRO A 11 27.19 9.35 4.36
N VAL A 12 28.36 8.96 3.85
CA VAL A 12 28.51 8.14 2.63
C VAL A 12 27.88 6.75 2.80
N LEU A 13 28.17 6.02 3.89
CA LEU A 13 27.59 4.69 4.12
C LEU A 13 26.07 4.78 4.30
N GLN A 14 25.59 5.82 5.00
CA GLN A 14 24.16 6.05 5.17
C GLN A 14 23.49 6.34 3.82
N THR A 15 24.06 7.19 2.97
CA THR A 15 23.53 7.47 1.63
C THR A 15 23.52 6.23 0.76
N LEU A 16 24.59 5.41 0.78
CA LEU A 16 24.63 4.15 0.03
C LEU A 16 23.58 3.15 0.50
N LEU A 17 23.38 3.01 1.82
CA LEU A 17 22.34 2.13 2.38
C LEU A 17 20.92 2.61 2.01
N LEU A 18 20.68 3.92 2.09
CA LEU A 18 19.40 4.50 1.68
C LEU A 18 19.15 4.31 0.18
N LEU A 19 20.17 4.52 -0.65
CA LEU A 19 20.09 4.29 -2.09
C LEU A 19 19.79 2.83 -2.40
N PHE A 20 20.47 1.90 -1.73
CA PHE A 20 20.22 0.47 -1.87
C PHE A 20 18.78 0.10 -1.46
N MET A 21 18.29 0.58 -0.31
CA MET A 21 16.90 0.36 0.12
C MET A 21 15.90 0.93 -0.89
N LEU A 22 16.16 2.12 -1.41
CA LEU A 22 15.33 2.75 -2.41
C LEU A 22 15.31 1.93 -3.70
N LEU A 23 16.46 1.49 -4.21
CA LEU A 23 16.51 0.63 -5.40
C LEU A 23 15.85 -0.75 -5.15
N ALA A 24 15.98 -1.33 -3.95
CA ALA A 24 15.35 -2.60 -3.62
C ALA A 24 13.82 -2.50 -3.57
N MET A 25 13.29 -1.40 -3.01
CA MET A 25 11.83 -1.18 -2.93
C MET A 25 11.24 -0.71 -4.26
N PHE A 26 11.92 0.20 -4.95
CA PHE A 26 11.42 0.81 -6.19
C PHE A 26 11.90 0.10 -7.46
N GLY A 27 12.87 -0.79 -7.40
CA GLY A 27 13.33 -1.57 -8.57
C GLY A 27 12.21 -2.31 -9.29
N PRO A 28 11.36 -3.08 -8.57
CA PRO A 28 10.19 -3.72 -9.19
C PRO A 28 9.18 -2.72 -9.77
N LEU A 29 8.99 -1.56 -9.12
CA LEU A 29 8.14 -0.48 -9.61
C LEU A 29 8.70 0.16 -10.89
N LEU A 30 10.01 0.34 -10.99
CA LEU A 30 10.68 0.81 -12.19
C LEU A 30 10.52 -0.19 -13.34
N ASN A 31 10.63 -1.49 -13.06
CA ASN A 31 10.34 -2.53 -14.04
C ASN A 31 8.88 -2.44 -14.52
N LEU A 32 7.91 -2.32 -13.61
CA LEU A 32 6.49 -2.09 -13.95
C LEU A 32 6.29 -0.83 -14.81
N LEU A 33 7.03 0.26 -14.54
CA LEU A 33 6.97 1.47 -15.35
C LEU A 33 7.44 1.24 -16.78
N ILE A 34 8.51 0.46 -16.99
CA ILE A 34 8.97 0.06 -18.34
C ILE A 34 7.88 -0.74 -19.06
N TRP A 35 7.18 -1.63 -18.34
CA TRP A 35 6.06 -2.39 -18.90
C TRP A 35 4.90 -1.53 -19.40
N THR A 36 4.68 -0.33 -18.84
CA THR A 36 3.59 0.56 -19.31
C THR A 36 3.80 1.08 -20.73
N VAL A 37 5.05 1.10 -21.21
CA VAL A 37 5.43 1.57 -22.55
C VAL A 37 6.01 0.45 -23.43
N ALA A 38 6.05 -0.77 -22.92
CA ALA A 38 6.52 -1.94 -23.65
C ALA A 38 5.35 -2.54 -24.46
N GLU A 39 5.37 -2.41 -25.79
CA GLU A 39 4.37 -3.04 -26.65
C GLU A 39 4.67 -4.52 -26.88
N SER A 40 5.95 -4.87 -26.97
CA SER A 40 6.38 -6.26 -27.01
C SER A 40 7.70 -6.44 -26.26
N TRP A 41 7.70 -7.40 -25.35
CA TRP A 41 8.87 -7.78 -24.58
C TRP A 41 8.94 -9.31 -24.52
N TYR A 42 9.68 -9.89 -25.46
CA TYR A 42 9.88 -11.32 -25.54
C TYR A 42 11.19 -11.70 -24.86
N PHE A 43 11.16 -12.76 -24.05
CA PHE A 43 12.36 -13.45 -23.60
C PHE A 43 13.20 -13.86 -24.83
N PRO A 44 14.53 -13.65 -24.86
CA PRO A 44 15.44 -13.34 -23.75
C PRO A 44 15.88 -11.87 -23.65
N HIS A 45 15.19 -10.92 -24.29
CA HIS A 45 15.63 -9.53 -24.32
C HIS A 45 15.50 -8.89 -22.92
N SER A 46 16.57 -8.22 -22.45
CA SER A 46 16.55 -7.49 -21.17
C SER A 46 15.78 -6.18 -21.21
N LEU A 47 15.40 -5.70 -22.40
CA LEU A 47 14.61 -4.49 -22.62
C LEU A 47 13.52 -4.77 -23.68
N PRO A 48 12.44 -3.96 -23.69
CA PRO A 48 11.37 -4.09 -24.68
C PRO A 48 11.92 -4.04 -26.11
N SER A 49 11.48 -4.98 -26.94
CA SER A 49 11.79 -5.01 -28.37
C SER A 49 11.05 -3.92 -29.13
N ARG A 50 9.87 -3.51 -28.63
CA ARG A 50 9.11 -2.37 -29.15
C ARG A 50 8.62 -1.50 -28.00
N TRP A 51 8.89 -0.21 -28.13
CA TRP A 51 8.43 0.84 -27.23
C TRP A 51 7.26 1.58 -27.90
N GLY A 52 6.23 1.91 -27.13
CA GLY A 52 5.10 2.65 -27.65
C GLY A 52 4.06 2.99 -26.58
N LEU A 53 3.09 3.81 -26.97
CA LEU A 53 2.05 4.34 -26.09
C LEU A 53 0.68 3.72 -26.37
N LYS A 54 0.61 2.64 -27.16
CA LYS A 54 -0.65 1.98 -27.54
C LYS A 54 -1.56 1.70 -26.35
N TYR A 55 -1.02 1.16 -25.26
CA TYR A 55 -1.81 0.86 -24.06
C TYR A 55 -2.28 2.12 -23.32
N TRP A 56 -1.49 3.20 -23.31
CA TRP A 56 -1.93 4.48 -22.77
C TRP A 56 -3.10 5.07 -23.57
N TYR A 57 -3.04 5.00 -24.91
CA TYR A 57 -4.18 5.40 -25.75
C TYR A 57 -5.43 4.54 -25.50
N GLN A 58 -5.27 3.24 -25.22
CA GLN A 58 -6.39 2.37 -24.86
C GLN A 58 -6.98 2.73 -23.51
N VAL A 59 -6.15 3.03 -22.50
CA VAL A 59 -6.59 3.42 -21.14
C VAL A 59 -7.36 4.75 -21.15
N PHE A 60 -6.94 5.71 -21.98
CA PHE A 60 -7.60 7.01 -22.09
C PHE A 60 -8.67 7.07 -23.19
N ASN A 61 -8.97 5.94 -23.85
CA ASN A 61 -10.01 5.90 -24.87
C ASN A 61 -11.38 6.12 -24.18
N PRO A 62 -12.23 7.06 -24.66
CA PRO A 62 -13.57 7.28 -24.12
C PRO A 62 -14.47 6.03 -24.11
N TYR A 63 -14.21 5.06 -24.99
CA TYR A 63 -14.92 3.79 -25.03
C TYR A 63 -14.35 2.71 -24.10
N SER A 64 -13.28 3.01 -23.37
CA SER A 64 -12.70 2.08 -22.41
C SER A 64 -13.35 2.22 -21.03
N ASP A 65 -13.69 1.08 -20.42
CA ASP A 65 -14.26 1.07 -19.06
C ASP A 65 -13.22 1.32 -17.96
N VAL A 66 -11.95 1.56 -18.34
CA VAL A 66 -10.83 1.71 -17.39
C VAL A 66 -11.01 2.96 -16.53
N SER A 67 -11.35 4.10 -17.13
CA SER A 67 -11.57 5.35 -16.40
C SER A 67 -12.78 5.26 -15.47
N SER A 68 -13.86 4.65 -15.94
CA SER A 68 -15.08 4.42 -15.16
C SER A 68 -14.82 3.49 -13.97
N SER A 69 -14.07 2.41 -14.20
CA SER A 69 -13.70 1.45 -13.15
C SER A 69 -12.74 2.03 -12.11
N LEU A 70 -11.84 2.93 -12.54
CA LEU A 70 -10.97 3.65 -11.63
C LEU A 70 -11.79 4.58 -10.73
N LEU A 71 -12.74 5.33 -11.31
CA LEU A 71 -13.60 6.23 -10.57
C LEU A 71 -14.48 5.48 -9.54
N THR A 72 -15.10 4.37 -9.94
CA THR A 72 -15.90 3.55 -9.02
C THR A 72 -15.05 3.00 -7.88
N SER A 73 -13.84 2.52 -8.18
CA SER A 73 -12.90 2.02 -7.16
C SER A 73 -12.51 3.11 -6.15
N VAL A 74 -12.18 4.32 -6.64
CA VAL A 74 -11.87 5.46 -5.78
C VAL A 74 -13.07 5.87 -4.94
N LEU A 75 -14.27 5.91 -5.53
CA LEU A 75 -15.50 6.25 -4.83
C LEU A 75 -15.79 5.24 -3.72
N ILE A 76 -15.70 3.94 -4.01
CA ILE A 76 -15.89 2.87 -3.00
C ILE A 76 -14.84 3.00 -1.89
N ALA A 77 -13.57 3.24 -2.25
CA ALA A 77 -12.51 3.41 -1.26
C ALA A 77 -12.78 4.60 -0.32
N LEU A 78 -13.18 5.75 -0.87
CA LEU A 78 -13.49 6.95 -0.09
C LEU A 78 -14.71 6.76 0.80
N LEU A 79 -15.79 6.16 0.28
CA LEU A 79 -16.99 5.85 1.07
C LEU A 79 -16.67 4.86 2.18
N SER A 80 -15.94 3.79 1.87
CA SER A 80 -15.50 2.80 2.86
C SER A 80 -14.67 3.45 3.97
N VAL A 81 -13.66 4.25 3.62
CA VAL A 81 -12.84 4.98 4.59
C VAL A 81 -13.70 5.95 5.42
N GLY A 82 -14.62 6.67 4.79
CA GLY A 82 -15.52 7.61 5.47
C GLY A 82 -16.41 6.90 6.50
N VAL A 83 -17.04 5.78 6.13
CA VAL A 83 -17.87 4.98 7.02
C VAL A 83 -17.02 4.36 8.14
N CYS A 84 -15.86 3.80 7.83
CA CYS A 84 -14.94 3.26 8.82
C CYS A 84 -14.53 4.32 9.85
N LEU A 85 -14.15 5.52 9.41
CA LEU A 85 -13.79 6.61 10.32
C LEU A 85 -14.99 7.06 11.18
N LEU A 86 -16.17 7.19 10.57
CA LEU A 86 -17.38 7.61 11.27
C LEU A 86 -17.74 6.65 12.43
N ILE A 87 -17.46 5.36 12.28
CA ILE A 87 -17.72 4.35 13.32
C ILE A 87 -16.51 4.22 14.27
N SER A 88 -15.30 4.08 13.75
CA SER A 88 -14.10 3.79 14.54
C SER A 88 -13.65 4.96 15.41
N VAL A 89 -13.82 6.21 14.98
CA VAL A 89 -13.44 7.39 15.78
C VAL A 89 -14.24 7.51 17.08
N PRO A 90 -15.59 7.51 17.08
CA PRO A 90 -16.35 7.56 18.33
C PRO A 90 -16.16 6.30 19.17
N ALA A 91 -16.03 5.12 18.56
CA ALA A 91 -15.76 3.88 19.29
C ALA A 91 -14.39 3.93 20.01
N GLY A 92 -13.34 4.36 19.31
CA GLY A 92 -12.01 4.54 19.89
C GLY A 92 -11.99 5.63 20.98
N TYR A 93 -12.75 6.71 20.79
CA TYR A 93 -12.91 7.76 21.79
C TYR A 93 -13.59 7.26 23.06
N ALA A 94 -14.69 6.52 22.94
CA ALA A 94 -15.38 5.92 24.08
C ALA A 94 -14.46 4.97 24.87
N LEU A 95 -13.68 4.15 24.17
CA LEU A 95 -12.75 3.18 24.77
C LEU A 95 -11.54 3.83 25.47
N SER A 96 -11.17 5.05 25.06
CA SER A 96 -10.08 5.82 25.67
C SER A 96 -10.46 6.41 27.04
N ARG A 97 -11.76 6.61 27.31
CA ARG A 97 -12.24 7.16 28.59
C ARG A 97 -11.98 6.16 29.73
N ARG A 98 -11.24 6.59 30.78
CA ARG A 98 -10.90 5.74 31.94
C ARG A 98 -12.09 5.22 32.75
N LYS A 99 -13.28 5.82 32.62
CA LYS A 99 -14.50 5.45 33.36
C LYS A 99 -15.39 4.44 32.64
N MET A 100 -14.97 3.88 31.50
CA MET A 100 -15.80 2.95 30.73
C MET A 100 -15.97 1.60 31.46
N PRO A 101 -17.20 1.21 31.84
CA PRO A 101 -17.46 -0.12 32.37
C PRO A 101 -17.23 -1.17 31.27
N LEU A 102 -16.74 -2.36 31.65
CA LEU A 102 -16.53 -3.51 30.73
C LEU A 102 -15.53 -3.27 29.57
N ARG A 103 -14.63 -2.28 29.69
CA ARG A 103 -13.60 -1.97 28.68
C ARG A 103 -12.83 -3.20 28.17
N MET A 104 -12.41 -4.07 29.07
CA MET A 104 -11.63 -5.27 28.73
C MET A 104 -12.43 -6.24 27.85
N LEU A 105 -13.74 -6.38 28.10
CA LEU A 105 -14.63 -7.22 27.29
C LEU A 105 -14.74 -6.70 25.86
N PHE A 106 -14.96 -5.40 25.67
CA PHE A 106 -15.03 -4.78 24.34
C PHE A 106 -13.70 -4.86 23.59
N MET A 107 -12.58 -4.66 24.28
CA MET A 107 -11.25 -4.87 23.69
C MET A 107 -11.06 -6.31 23.22
N LEU A 108 -11.39 -7.28 24.08
CA LEU A 108 -11.28 -8.69 23.73
C LEU A 108 -12.17 -9.05 22.53
N LEU A 109 -13.40 -8.53 22.49
CA LEU A 109 -14.33 -8.72 21.38
C LEU A 109 -13.80 -8.16 20.05
N PHE A 110 -13.06 -7.05 20.07
CA PHE A 110 -12.42 -6.51 18.86
C PHE A 110 -11.15 -7.29 18.46
N LEU A 111 -10.40 -7.82 19.43
CA LEU A 111 -9.16 -8.54 19.17
C LEU A 111 -9.39 -9.98 18.70
N ILE A 112 -10.39 -10.68 19.24
CA ILE A 112 -10.70 -12.08 18.88
C ILE A 112 -10.82 -12.28 17.36
N PRO A 113 -11.70 -11.56 16.62
CA PRO A 113 -11.88 -11.81 15.19
C PRO A 113 -10.67 -11.40 14.34
N GLN A 114 -9.78 -10.53 14.86
CA GLN A 114 -8.53 -10.19 14.17
C GLN A 114 -7.39 -11.18 14.48
N ALA A 115 -7.44 -11.85 15.64
CA ALA A 115 -6.43 -12.82 16.05
C ALA A 115 -6.58 -14.16 15.32
N PHE A 116 -7.81 -14.53 14.96
CA PHE A 116 -8.07 -15.72 14.17
C PHE A 116 -8.08 -15.38 12.67
N PRO A 117 -7.28 -16.09 11.85
CA PRO A 117 -7.31 -15.89 10.40
C PRO A 117 -8.72 -16.19 9.89
N ASN A 118 -9.23 -15.35 9.00
CA ASN A 118 -10.53 -15.56 8.36
C ASN A 118 -10.40 -16.80 7.46
N LEU A 119 -10.80 -17.97 7.98
CA LEU A 119 -10.90 -19.21 7.23
C LEU A 119 -12.02 -19.03 6.21
N THR A 120 -11.65 -18.62 5.01
CA THR A 120 -12.55 -18.66 3.85
C THR A 120 -12.87 -20.13 3.60
N VAL A 121 -14.06 -20.57 4.03
CA VAL A 121 -14.68 -21.79 3.50
C VAL A 121 -14.90 -21.52 2.02
N TYR A 122 -14.12 -22.19 1.17
CA TYR A 122 -14.25 -22.17 -0.29
C TYR A 122 -15.46 -23.00 -0.72
#